data_AF-A0A529I0D5-F1
#
_entry.id   AF-A0A529I0D5-F1
#
_cell.length_a   1.000
_cell.length_b   1.000
_cell.length_c   1.000
_cell.angle_alpha   90.00
_cell.angle_beta   90.00
_cell.angle_gamma   90.00
#
_symmetry.space_group_name_H-M   'P 1'
#
loop_
_entity.id
_entity.type
_entity.pdbx_description
1 polymer ?
#
loop_
_entity_poly.entity_id
_entity_poly.type
_entity_poly.pdbx_seq_one_letter_code
_entity_poly.pdbx_strand_id
1 'polypeptide(L)'
;MRLSPALSSPRLVGLVWPFILVVLVQALVAGGSLYTLSAVRAYVGGESHWSKGQKEAIYFLSLYADTGKTDFFNEYRTAIAVPLADHAARLALE
;
A
#
# COMPACT_ATOMS: atom_id res chain seq x y z
N MET A 1 -47.81 -22.82 1.71
CA MET A 1 -46.52 -22.48 1.08
C MET A 1 -45.57 -23.64 1.32
N ARG A 2 -45.55 -24.64 0.43
CA ARG A 2 -44.74 -25.86 0.60
C ARG A 2 -43.33 -25.54 0.12
N LEU A 3 -42.35 -25.56 1.02
CA LEU A 3 -40.94 -25.48 0.68
C LEU A 3 -40.56 -26.77 -0.07
N SER A 4 -40.18 -26.63 -1.33
CA SER A 4 -39.81 -27.74 -2.21
C SER A 4 -38.61 -28.53 -1.63
N PRO A 5 -38.66 -29.87 -1.60
CA PRO A 5 -37.57 -30.71 -1.10
C PRO A 5 -36.46 -30.89 -2.16
N ALA A 6 -36.16 -29.84 -2.93
CA ALA A 6 -35.10 -29.85 -3.94
C ALA A 6 -33.69 -29.76 -3.32
N LEU A 7 -33.61 -29.52 -2.00
CA LEU A 7 -32.41 -29.77 -1.22
C LEU A 7 -32.29 -31.29 -1.02
N SER A 8 -31.26 -31.92 -1.60
CA SER A 8 -30.87 -33.34 -1.45
C SER A 8 -31.14 -34.28 -2.64
N SER A 9 -30.93 -33.83 -3.89
CA SER A 9 -30.59 -34.77 -4.97
C SER A 9 -29.06 -34.81 -5.13
N PRO A 10 -28.38 -35.94 -4.89
CA PRO A 10 -26.91 -36.03 -4.93
C PRO A 10 -26.33 -35.65 -6.30
N ARG A 11 -27.12 -35.74 -7.37
CA ARG A 11 -26.72 -35.32 -8.72
C ARG A 11 -26.64 -33.80 -8.87
N LEU A 12 -27.55 -33.05 -8.25
CA LEU A 12 -27.54 -31.58 -8.31
C LEU A 12 -26.43 -31.01 -7.43
N VAL A 13 -26.22 -31.60 -6.24
CA VAL A 13 -25.11 -31.22 -5.35
C VAL A 13 -23.77 -31.49 -6.05
N GLY A 14 -23.61 -32.65 -6.69
CA GLY A 14 -22.40 -32.98 -7.45
C GLY A 14 -22.13 -32.03 -8.63
N LEU A 15 -23.18 -31.47 -9.26
CA LEU A 15 -23.03 -30.52 -10.37
C LEU A 15 -22.72 -29.09 -9.90
N VAL A 16 -23.35 -28.62 -8.82
CA VAL A 16 -23.26 -27.23 -8.36
C VAL A 16 -22.02 -26.98 -7.50
N TRP A 17 -21.57 -27.99 -6.74
CA TRP A 17 -20.40 -27.90 -5.86
C TRP A 17 -19.11 -27.37 -6.52
N PRO A 18 -18.67 -27.83 -7.72
CA PRO A 18 -17.47 -27.29 -8.35
C PRO A 18 -17.59 -25.80 -8.68
N PHE A 19 -18.77 -25.30 -9.05
CA PHE A 19 -18.98 -23.88 -9.29
C PHE A 19 -18.86 -23.06 -7.99
N ILE A 20 -19.38 -23.57 -6.88
CA ILE A 20 -19.21 -22.94 -5.57
C ILE A 20 -17.73 -22.88 -5.19
N LEU A 21 -16.99 -23.97 -5.38
CA LEU A 21 -15.54 -24.00 -5.14
C LEU A 21 -14.79 -22.98 -5.99
N VAL A 22 -15.08 -22.90 -7.29
CA VAL A 22 -14.45 -21.91 -8.19
C VAL A 22 -14.75 -20.49 -7.72
N VAL A 23 -16.00 -20.17 -7.37
CA VAL A 23 -16.38 -18.86 -6.85
C VAL A 23 -15.65 -18.53 -5.54
N LEU A 24 -15.53 -19.49 -4.62
CA LEU A 24 -14.79 -19.29 -3.36
C LEU A 24 -13.29 -19.05 -3.61
N VAL A 25 -12.65 -19.86 -4.46
CA VAL A 25 -11.25 -19.67 -4.84
C VAL A 25 -11.05 -18.30 -5.49
N GLN A 26 -11.94 -17.93 -6.41
CA GLN A 26 -11.85 -16.66 -7.11
C GLN A 26 -12.04 -15.47 -6.16
N ALA A 27 -12.94 -15.58 -5.18
CA ALA A 27 -13.11 -14.56 -4.14
C ALA A 27 -11.86 -14.42 -3.25
N LEU A 28 -11.24 -15.54 -2.87
CA LEU A 28 -9.97 -15.53 -2.11
C LEU A 28 -8.84 -14.87 -2.91
N VAL A 29 -8.69 -15.24 -4.18
CA VAL A 29 -7.67 -14.64 -5.08
C VAL A 29 -7.92 -13.15 -5.26
N ALA A 30 -9.18 -12.73 -5.47
CA ALA A 30 -9.53 -11.33 -5.59
C ALA A 30 -9.22 -10.55 -4.30
N GLY A 31 -9.61 -11.08 -3.14
CA GLY A 31 -9.31 -10.48 -1.84
C GLY A 31 -7.80 -10.33 -1.60
N GLY A 32 -7.02 -11.39 -1.87
CA GLY A 32 -5.57 -11.35 -1.78
C GLY A 32 -4.94 -10.34 -2.75
N SER A 33 -5.43 -10.27 -3.99
CA SER A 33 -4.95 -9.32 -5.00
C SER A 33 -5.18 -7.86 -4.58
N LEU A 34 -6.35 -7.55 -4.01
CA LEU A 34 -6.65 -6.21 -3.49
C LEU A 34 -5.71 -5.80 -2.35
N TYR A 35 -5.38 -6.74 -1.45
CA TYR A 35 -4.42 -6.49 -0.39
C TYR A 35 -3.01 -6.23 -0.95
N THR A 36 -2.54 -7.08 -1.86
CA THR A 36 -1.23 -6.92 -2.51
C THR A 36 -1.14 -5.60 -3.27
N LEU A 37 -2.17 -5.21 -4.02
CA LEU A 37 -2.17 -3.95 -4.77
C LEU A 37 -2.13 -2.73 -3.84
N SER A 38 -2.78 -2.82 -2.68
CA SER A 38 -2.76 -1.77 -1.66
C SER A 38 -1.38 -1.65 -1.00
N ALA A 39 -0.77 -2.79 -0.66
CA ALA A 39 0.58 -2.84 -0.11
C ALA A 39 1.63 -2.29 -1.10
N VAL A 40 1.56 -2.69 -2.37
CA VAL A 40 2.45 -2.19 -3.42
C VAL A 40 2.26 -0.68 -3.63
N ARG A 41 1.02 -0.18 -3.60
CA ARG A 41 0.77 1.27 -3.72
C ARG A 41 1.35 2.05 -2.54
N ALA A 42 1.18 1.56 -1.32
CA ALA A 42 1.76 2.17 -0.14
C ALA A 42 3.30 2.17 -0.20
N TYR A 43 3.89 1.06 -0.65
CA TYR A 43 5.33 0.91 -0.84
C TYR A 43 5.89 1.88 -1.90
N VAL A 44 5.34 1.86 -3.12
CA VAL A 44 5.78 2.72 -4.22
C VAL A 44 5.55 4.21 -3.90
N GLY A 45 4.44 4.53 -3.26
CA GLY A 45 4.18 5.88 -2.76
C GLY A 45 5.23 6.32 -1.74
N GLY A 46 5.52 5.46 -0.76
CA GLY A 46 6.57 5.69 0.24
C GLY A 46 7.95 5.90 -0.37
N GLU A 47 8.38 5.02 -1.28
CA GLU A 47 9.67 5.16 -1.98
C GLU A 47 9.75 6.43 -2.84
N SER A 48 8.65 6.78 -3.52
CA SER A 48 8.58 8.01 -4.31
C SER A 48 8.74 9.25 -3.43
N HIS A 49 8.05 9.28 -2.28
CA HIS A 49 8.17 10.36 -1.30
C HIS A 49 9.57 10.44 -0.68
N TRP A 50 10.18 9.30 -0.36
CA TRP A 50 11.54 9.24 0.16
C TRP A 50 12.57 9.82 -0.83
N SER A 51 12.56 9.34 -2.07
CA SER A 51 13.53 9.82 -3.09
C SER A 51 13.32 11.28 -3.45
N LYS A 52 12.05 11.73 -3.51
CA LYS A 52 11.71 13.13 -3.76
C LYS A 52 12.15 14.03 -2.60
N GLY A 53 11.83 13.67 -1.36
CA GLY A 53 12.19 14.44 -0.16
C GLY A 53 13.70 14.57 0.02
N GLN A 54 14.47 13.50 -0.25
CA GLN A 54 15.92 13.56 -0.22
C GLN A 54 16.49 14.55 -1.27
N LYS A 55 16.00 14.49 -2.52
CA LYS A 55 16.44 15.41 -3.58
C LYS A 55 16.08 16.86 -3.26
N GLU A 56 14.85 17.11 -2.81
CA GLU A 56 14.40 18.46 -2.42
C GLU A 56 15.23 19.00 -1.24
N ALA A 57 15.53 18.16 -0.25
CA ALA A 57 16.38 18.54 0.87
C ALA A 57 17.78 18.97 0.40
N ILE A 58 18.44 18.16 -0.43
CA ILE A 58 19.78 18.50 -0.95
C ILE A 58 19.73 19.79 -1.78
N TYR A 59 18.69 19.96 -2.61
CA TYR A 59 18.51 21.15 -3.43
C TYR A 59 18.39 22.43 -2.59
N PHE A 60 17.49 22.45 -1.60
CA PHE A 60 17.30 23.62 -0.75
C PHE A 60 18.50 23.90 0.16
N LEU A 61 19.23 22.85 0.58
CA LEU A 61 20.46 23.03 1.33
C LEU A 61 21.55 23.67 0.49
N SER A 62 21.71 23.26 -0.78
CA SER A 62 22.64 23.90 -1.71
C SER A 62 22.26 25.36 -1.94
N LEU A 63 20.98 25.64 -2.14
CA LEU A 63 20.49 26.99 -2.38
C LEU A 63 20.67 27.90 -1.15
N TYR A 64 20.53 27.35 0.06
CA TYR A 64 20.88 28.03 1.29
C TYR A 64 22.39 28.32 1.37
N ALA A 65 23.25 27.34 1.03
CA ALA A 65 24.69 27.53 1.03
C ALA A 65 25.14 28.64 0.06
N ASP A 66 24.50 28.72 -1.11
CA ASP A 66 24.84 29.72 -2.13
C ASP A 66 24.30 31.12 -1.82
N THR A 67 23.12 31.22 -1.20
CA THR A 67 22.42 32.52 -1.01
C THR A 67 22.43 33.05 0.42
N GLY A 68 22.71 32.19 1.41
CA GLY A 68 22.59 32.50 2.83
C GLY A 68 21.17 32.78 3.32
N LYS A 69 20.13 32.60 2.48
CA LYS A 69 18.74 32.93 2.84
C LYS A 69 18.10 31.86 3.70
N THR A 70 17.70 32.24 4.91
CA THR A 70 17.06 31.35 5.89
C THR A 70 15.79 30.68 5.40
N ASP A 71 15.09 31.25 4.41
CA ASP A 71 13.89 30.63 3.82
C ASP A 71 14.19 29.26 3.21
N PHE A 72 15.31 29.14 2.49
CA PHE A 72 15.72 27.85 1.91
C PHE A 72 16.15 26.85 2.98
N PHE A 73 16.66 27.32 4.12
CA PHE A 73 16.96 26.43 5.23
C PHE A 73 15.68 25.86 5.88
N ASN A 74 14.62 26.66 5.97
CA ASN A 74 13.31 26.17 6.44
C ASN A 74 12.70 25.16 5.47
N GLU A 75 12.86 25.38 4.17
CA GLU A 75 12.38 24.46 3.15
C GLU A 75 13.15 23.12 3.18
N TYR A 76 14.48 23.18 3.36
CA TYR A 76 15.32 22.00 3.63
C TYR A 76 14.83 21.22 4.86
N ARG A 77 14.58 21.92 5.97
CA ARG A 77 14.08 21.32 7.23
C ARG A 77 12.76 20.58 7.04
N THR A 78 11.90 21.09 6.17
CA THR A 78 10.62 20.45 5.83
C THR A 78 10.84 19.22 4.95
N ALA A 79 11.69 19.33 3.92
CA ALA A 79 11.97 18.22 3.00
C ALA A 79 12.69 17.04 3.68
N ILE A 80 13.61 17.29 4.61
CA ILE A 80 14.38 16.25 5.33
C ILE A 80 13.57 15.57 6.44
N ALA A 81 12.45 16.15 6.87
CA ALA A 81 11.62 15.58 7.95
C ALA A 81 11.04 14.20 7.59
N VAL A 82 10.66 14.01 6.32
CA VAL A 82 10.09 12.74 5.83
C VAL A 82 11.11 11.59 5.88
N PRO A 83 12.33 11.72 5.32
CA PRO A 83 13.38 10.70 5.48
C PRO A 83 13.77 10.43 6.94
N LEU A 84 13.83 11.46 7.79
CA LEU A 84 14.16 11.29 9.21
C LEU A 84 13.08 10.50 9.96
N ALA A 85 11.81 10.75 9.68
CA ALA A 85 10.70 10.03 10.29
C ALA A 85 10.73 8.54 9.90
N ASP A 86 10.98 8.22 8.64
CA ASP A 86 11.10 6.82 8.19
C ASP A 86 12.35 6.13 8.78
N HIS A 87 13.48 6.83 8.92
CA HIS A 87 14.63 6.31 9.65
C HIS A 87 14.30 6.01 11.12
N ALA A 88 13.59 6.92 11.81
CA ALA A 88 13.20 6.73 13.21
C ALA A 88 12.25 5.52 13.38
N ALA A 89 11.31 5.33 12.44
CA ALA A 89 10.42 4.18 12.45
C ALA A 89 11.18 2.85 12.28
N ARG A 90 12.21 2.81 11.43
CA ARG A 90 13.08 1.63 11.26
C ARG A 90 13.86 1.29 12.53
N LEU A 91 14.45 2.30 13.18
CA LEU A 91 15.16 2.10 14.46
C LEU A 91 14.23 1.58 15.57
N ALA A 92 12.95 1.94 15.58
CA ALA A 92 12.00 1.47 16.58
C ALA A 92 11.54 0.01 16.36
N LEU A 93 11.83 -0.58 15.20
CA LEU A 93 11.54 -1.98 14.88
C LEU A 93 12.72 -2.91 15.16
N GLU A 94 13.91 -2.37 15.42
CA GLU A 94 15.12 -3.08 15.87
C GLU A 94 15.13 -3.24 17.39
#